data_AF-A0A7X9Y0F9-F1
#
_entry.id   AF-A0A7X9Y0F9-F1
#
_cell.length_a   1.000
_cell.length_b   1.000
_cell.length_c   1.000
_cell.angle_alpha   90.00
_cell.angle_beta   90.00
_cell.angle_gamma   90.00
#
_symmetry.space_group_name_H-M   'P 1'
#
loop_
_entity.id
_entity.type
_entity.pdbx_description
1 polymer ?
#
loop_
_entity_poly.entity_id
_entity_poly.type
_entity_poly.pdbx_seq_one_letter_code
_entity_poly.pdbx_strand_id
1 'polypeptide(L)'
;MSDSTTKPTTATDAAAGAGEKVVDVSVELARTLEAQPKVGGILRELGFEELPGDKTILEVCTDAGVDPSIVTLALAAEGFETRGYVSEDGGVAAKTFENVLSALFDPTSTLMPNASPSQAPMLNHMEAAIRRAQDRGDLPKE
;
A
#
# COMPACT_ATOMS: atom_id res chain seq x y z
N MET A 1 52.59 14.35 12.50
CA MET A 1 51.74 14.78 11.38
C MET A 1 51.10 13.52 10.84
N SER A 2 49.84 13.27 11.21
CA SER A 2 49.08 12.11 10.77
C SER A 2 47.67 12.59 10.48
N ASP A 3 47.39 12.90 9.22
CA ASP A 3 46.06 13.18 8.71
C ASP A 3 45.29 11.86 8.63
N SER A 4 44.21 11.74 9.41
CA SER A 4 43.21 10.69 9.24
C SER A 4 41.95 11.34 8.68
N THR A 5 41.80 11.20 7.37
CA THR A 5 40.67 11.69 6.58
C THR A 5 39.36 11.05 7.03
N THR A 6 38.43 11.94 7.36
CA THR A 6 37.03 11.79 7.71
C THR A 6 36.25 10.86 6.76
N LYS A 7 35.63 9.83 7.34
CA LYS A 7 34.51 9.09 6.73
C LYS A 7 33.21 9.86 7.03
N PRO A 8 32.41 10.30 6.05
CA PRO A 8 31.10 10.85 6.35
C PRO A 8 30.13 9.70 6.64
N THR A 9 29.72 9.62 7.91
CA THR A 9 28.55 8.90 8.38
C THR A 9 27.32 9.73 7.99
N THR A 10 26.61 9.35 6.93
CA THR A 10 25.20 9.74 6.78
C THR A 10 24.35 8.76 7.57
N ALA A 11 24.28 9.01 8.88
CA ALA A 11 23.17 8.59 9.69
C ALA A 11 21.96 9.41 9.24
N THR A 12 21.13 8.81 8.39
CA THR A 12 19.75 9.29 8.24
C THR A 12 19.02 8.85 9.49
N ASP A 13 19.10 9.72 10.49
CA ASP A 13 18.24 9.74 11.66
C ASP A 13 16.84 10.16 11.17
N ALA A 14 16.08 9.19 10.68
CA ALA A 14 14.67 9.36 10.36
C ALA A 14 13.85 8.92 11.57
N ALA A 15 13.65 9.88 12.48
CA ALA A 15 12.54 9.97 13.42
C ALA A 15 12.29 8.77 14.34
N ALA A 16 13.19 8.54 15.29
CA ALA A 16 12.79 7.96 16.57
C ALA A 16 11.98 9.01 17.37
N GLY A 17 10.66 8.82 17.54
CA GLY A 17 9.85 9.81 18.28
C GLY A 17 8.35 9.60 18.46
N ALA A 18 7.84 8.38 18.56
CA ALA A 18 6.59 8.04 19.27
C ALA A 18 6.59 6.51 19.47
N GLY A 19 6.40 6.00 20.69
CA GLY A 19 6.64 4.60 21.07
C GLY A 19 6.23 3.59 19.99
N GLU A 20 7.15 2.67 19.67
CA GLU A 20 7.03 1.65 18.61
C GLU A 20 5.64 1.01 18.66
N LYS A 21 4.77 1.40 17.72
CA LYS A 21 3.39 0.92 17.64
C LYS A 21 3.38 -0.44 16.95
N VAL A 22 4.00 -1.42 17.59
CA VAL A 22 4.07 -2.78 17.05
C VAL A 22 2.80 -3.55 17.42
N VAL A 23 2.21 -4.21 16.43
CA VAL A 23 1.11 -5.15 16.61
C VAL A 23 1.57 -6.51 16.12
N ASP A 24 1.70 -7.47 17.04
CA ASP A 24 1.90 -8.87 16.67
C ASP A 24 0.52 -9.49 16.37
N VAL A 25 0.29 -9.89 15.13
CA VAL A 25 -1.00 -10.46 14.71
C VAL A 25 -1.12 -11.95 15.02
N SER A 26 -0.03 -12.58 15.49
CA SER A 26 0.04 -14.01 15.84
C SER A 26 -0.26 -14.30 17.32
N VAL A 27 -0.47 -13.27 18.14
CA VAL A 27 -0.88 -13.42 19.55
C VAL A 27 -2.37 -13.21 19.74
N GLU A 28 -2.89 -13.67 20.87
CA GLU A 28 -4.28 -13.51 21.29
C GLU A 28 -4.75 -12.06 21.18
N LEU A 29 -5.91 -11.86 20.55
CA LEU A 29 -6.51 -10.56 20.30
C LEU A 29 -6.76 -9.80 21.60
N ALA A 30 -7.13 -10.48 22.70
CA ALA A 30 -7.28 -9.85 24.00
C ALA A 30 -6.01 -9.11 24.44
N ARG A 31 -4.84 -9.76 24.32
CA ARG A 31 -3.54 -9.15 24.66
C ARG A 31 -3.21 -7.96 23.76
N THR A 32 -3.50 -8.10 22.47
CA THR A 32 -3.30 -7.01 21.51
C THR A 32 -4.18 -5.81 21.82
N LEU A 33 -5.44 -6.01 22.20
CA LEU A 33 -6.37 -4.94 22.55
C LEU A 33 -6.04 -4.30 23.91
N GLU A 34 -5.51 -5.06 24.87
CA GLU A 34 -4.99 -4.51 26.13
C GLU A 34 -3.80 -3.58 25.89
N ALA A 35 -2.85 -3.99 25.03
CA ALA A 35 -1.67 -3.20 24.70
C ALA A 35 -1.99 -2.02 23.78
N GLN A 36 -2.91 -2.22 22.82
CA GLN A 36 -3.24 -1.26 21.76
C GLN A 36 -4.77 -1.20 21.54
N PRO A 37 -5.52 -0.49 22.42
CA PRO A 37 -6.99 -0.42 22.32
C PRO A 37 -7.53 0.11 20.99
N LYS A 38 -6.73 0.92 20.28
CA LYS A 38 -7.07 1.47 18.96
C LYS A 38 -7.23 0.40 17.88
N VAL A 39 -6.53 -0.74 18.01
CA VAL A 39 -6.64 -1.85 17.04
C VAL A 39 -8.07 -2.36 16.95
N GLY A 40 -8.80 -2.38 18.05
CA GLY A 40 -10.22 -2.79 18.05
C GLY A 40 -11.14 -1.82 17.32
N GLY A 41 -10.78 -0.54 17.19
CA GLY A 41 -11.49 0.41 16.34
C GLY A 41 -11.26 0.09 14.86
N ILE A 42 -10.00 -0.10 14.48
CA ILE A 42 -9.58 -0.41 13.11
C ILE A 42 -10.23 -1.71 12.62
N LEU A 43 -10.22 -2.78 13.44
CA LEU A 43 -10.87 -4.04 13.06
C LEU A 43 -12.38 -3.87 12.83
N ARG A 44 -13.07 -3.07 13.64
CA ARG A 44 -14.50 -2.79 13.41
C ARG A 44 -14.74 -1.98 12.14
N GLU A 45 -13.87 -1.03 11.83
CA GLU A 45 -13.95 -0.26 10.58
C GLU A 45 -13.74 -1.14 9.34
N LEU A 46 -12.94 -2.21 9.48
CA LEU A 46 -12.78 -3.23 8.45
C LEU A 46 -13.95 -4.23 8.36
N GLY A 47 -14.94 -4.12 9.25
CA GLY A 47 -16.15 -4.95 9.25
C GLY A 47 -16.09 -6.18 10.16
N PHE A 48 -15.09 -6.30 11.03
CA PHE A 48 -15.08 -7.35 12.05
C PHE A 48 -16.06 -7.00 13.18
N GLU A 49 -17.24 -7.61 13.16
CA GLU A 49 -18.30 -7.40 14.15
C GLU A 49 -17.98 -8.08 15.49
N GLU A 50 -17.49 -9.32 15.42
CA GLU A 50 -17.06 -10.11 16.59
C GLU A 50 -15.54 -10.09 16.72
N LEU A 51 -15.07 -9.79 17.93
CA LEU A 51 -13.65 -9.75 18.28
C LEU A 51 -13.37 -10.77 19.41
N PRO A 52 -13.32 -12.07 19.09
CA PRO A 52 -13.05 -13.12 20.06
C PRO A 52 -11.63 -12.97 20.62
N GLY A 53 -11.54 -12.67 21.91
CA GLY A 53 -10.26 -12.32 22.55
C GLY A 53 -9.28 -13.49 22.67
N ASP A 54 -9.77 -14.72 22.63
CA ASP A 54 -9.01 -15.98 22.69
C ASP A 54 -8.38 -16.38 21.36
N LYS A 55 -8.80 -15.77 20.25
CA LYS A 55 -8.23 -15.99 18.92
C LYS A 55 -7.18 -14.95 18.57
N THR A 56 -6.30 -15.30 17.65
CA THR A 56 -5.37 -14.37 17.02
C THR A 56 -6.06 -13.53 15.94
N ILE A 57 -5.46 -12.40 15.55
CA ILE A 57 -5.98 -11.60 14.42
C ILE A 57 -6.00 -12.44 13.14
N LEU A 58 -5.02 -13.33 12.93
CA LEU A 58 -4.95 -14.22 11.77
C LEU A 58 -6.12 -15.20 11.70
N GLU A 59 -6.48 -15.80 12.83
CA GLU A 59 -7.62 -16.72 12.91
C GLU A 59 -8.93 -15.98 12.68
N VAL A 60 -9.09 -14.79 13.26
CA VAL A 60 -10.26 -13.93 13.03
C VAL A 60 -10.40 -13.55 11.55
N CYS A 61 -9.29 -13.24 10.87
CA CYS A 61 -9.29 -12.99 9.43
C CYS A 61 -9.74 -14.23 8.64
N THR A 62 -9.19 -15.39 8.99
CA THR A 62 -9.50 -16.67 8.34
C THR A 62 -10.98 -17.03 8.46
N ASP A 63 -11.55 -16.89 9.67
CA ASP A 63 -12.96 -17.17 9.93
C ASP A 63 -13.89 -16.22 9.18
N ALA A 64 -13.49 -14.96 9.02
CA ALA A 64 -14.23 -13.95 8.26
C ALA A 64 -14.03 -14.06 6.73
N GLY A 65 -13.13 -14.93 6.26
CA GLY A 65 -12.75 -15.01 4.84
C GLY A 65 -12.01 -13.77 4.33
N VAL A 66 -11.40 -13.00 5.23
CA VAL A 66 -10.62 -11.79 4.92
C VAL A 66 -9.15 -12.17 4.81
N ASP A 67 -8.48 -11.73 3.75
CA ASP A 67 -7.04 -11.93 3.62
C ASP A 67 -6.30 -11.10 4.69
N PRO A 68 -5.44 -11.72 5.53
CA PRO A 68 -4.76 -11.00 6.61
C PRO A 68 -3.91 -9.81 6.15
N SER A 69 -3.46 -9.80 4.88
CA SER A 69 -2.72 -8.66 4.32
C SER A 69 -3.54 -7.36 4.28
N ILE A 70 -4.88 -7.45 4.21
CA ILE A 70 -5.77 -6.29 4.29
C ILE A 70 -5.68 -5.65 5.68
N VAL A 71 -5.73 -6.48 6.72
CA VAL A 71 -5.61 -6.01 8.11
C VAL A 71 -4.22 -5.43 8.37
N THR A 72 -3.16 -6.08 7.88
CA THR A 72 -1.81 -5.52 8.03
C THR A 72 -1.63 -4.19 7.31
N LEU A 73 -2.24 -4.03 6.13
CA LEU A 73 -2.23 -2.78 5.39
C LEU A 73 -2.97 -1.66 6.13
N ALA A 74 -4.14 -1.96 6.68
CA ALA A 74 -4.91 -0.99 7.47
C ALA A 74 -4.18 -0.56 8.74
N LEU A 75 -3.56 -1.51 9.45
CA LEU A 75 -2.73 -1.22 10.60
C LEU A 75 -1.52 -0.35 10.22
N ALA A 76 -0.86 -0.65 9.10
CA ALA A 76 0.24 0.18 8.58
C ALA A 76 -0.22 1.61 8.21
N ALA A 77 -1.41 1.77 7.62
CA ALA A 77 -1.98 3.08 7.29
C ALA A 77 -2.24 3.94 8.54
N GLU A 78 -2.57 3.30 9.67
CA GLU A 78 -2.74 3.94 10.97
C GLU A 78 -1.41 4.12 11.75
N GLY A 79 -0.29 3.76 11.11
CA GLY A 79 1.06 3.92 11.62
C GLY A 79 1.50 2.83 12.59
N PHE A 80 0.91 1.64 12.52
CA PHE A 80 1.38 0.46 13.25
C PHE A 80 2.35 -0.38 12.42
N GLU A 81 3.37 -0.92 13.05
CA GLU A 81 4.24 -1.95 12.47
C GLU A 81 3.64 -3.32 12.80
N THR A 82 3.35 -4.14 11.80
CA THR A 82 2.80 -5.49 12.03
C THR A 82 3.86 -6.57 12.05
N ARG A 83 3.79 -7.49 13.01
CA ARG A 83 4.64 -8.70 13.12
C ARG A 83 3.79 -9.96 13.18
N GLY A 84 4.41 -11.12 12.98
CA GLY A 84 3.71 -12.41 13.05
C GLY A 84 2.94 -12.80 11.79
N TYR A 85 3.03 -12.00 10.72
CA TYR A 85 2.48 -12.31 9.41
C TYR A 85 3.53 -12.10 8.33
N VAL A 86 3.70 -13.11 7.47
CA VAL A 86 4.49 -13.05 6.25
C VAL A 86 3.61 -13.57 5.14
N SER A 87 3.35 -12.74 4.14
CA SER A 87 2.64 -13.20 2.95
C SER A 87 3.63 -13.90 2.01
N GLU A 88 3.29 -15.12 1.58
CA GLU A 88 4.08 -15.88 0.61
C GLU A 88 4.01 -15.28 -0.81
N ASP A 89 2.90 -14.61 -1.14
CA ASP A 89 2.60 -14.06 -2.47
C ASP A 89 2.57 -12.53 -2.51
N GLY A 90 3.01 -11.87 -1.43
CA GLY A 90 2.99 -10.40 -1.30
C GLY A 90 1.61 -9.81 -0.96
N GLY A 91 0.59 -10.65 -0.81
CA GLY A 91 -0.72 -10.30 -0.27
C GLY A 91 -1.62 -9.61 -1.29
N VAL A 92 -2.73 -9.06 -0.79
CA VAL A 92 -3.73 -8.37 -1.62
C VAL A 92 -3.11 -7.21 -2.38
N ALA A 93 -2.17 -6.46 -1.79
CA ALA A 93 -1.50 -5.35 -2.47
C ALA A 93 -0.77 -5.81 -3.74
N ALA A 94 -0.01 -6.90 -3.68
CA ALA A 94 0.68 -7.46 -4.85
C ALA A 94 -0.32 -7.99 -5.90
N LYS A 95 -1.34 -8.74 -5.48
CA LYS A 95 -2.37 -9.27 -6.38
C LYS A 95 -3.16 -8.16 -7.08
N THR A 96 -3.54 -7.12 -6.36
CA THR A 96 -4.25 -5.98 -6.93
C THR A 96 -3.35 -5.17 -7.85
N PHE A 97 -2.08 -4.98 -7.51
CA PHE A 97 -1.13 -4.28 -8.37
C PHE A 97 -0.95 -4.98 -9.72
N GLU A 98 -0.75 -6.30 -9.73
CA GLU A 98 -0.66 -7.09 -10.97
C GLU A 98 -1.93 -6.98 -11.81
N ASN A 99 -3.10 -7.03 -11.18
CA ASN A 99 -4.38 -6.86 -11.86
C ASN A 99 -4.55 -5.45 -12.45
N VAL A 100 -4.10 -4.41 -11.73
CA VAL A 100 -4.15 -3.02 -12.21
C VAL A 100 -3.16 -2.80 -13.35
N LEU A 101 -1.93 -3.30 -13.24
CA LEU A 101 -0.95 -3.25 -14.33
C LEU A 101 -1.47 -3.99 -15.57
N SER A 102 -1.99 -5.20 -15.38
CA SER A 102 -2.60 -5.97 -16.46
C SER A 102 -3.76 -5.21 -17.09
N ALA A 103 -4.63 -4.58 -16.30
CA ALA A 103 -5.73 -3.77 -16.81
C ALA A 103 -5.26 -2.49 -17.54
N LEU A 104 -4.16 -1.87 -17.12
CA LEU A 104 -3.60 -0.67 -17.74
C LEU A 104 -2.91 -0.98 -19.09
N PHE A 105 -2.32 -2.16 -19.23
CA PHE A 105 -1.61 -2.57 -20.44
C PHE A 105 -2.43 -3.50 -21.36
N ASP A 106 -3.59 -3.98 -20.92
CA ASP A 106 -4.56 -4.71 -21.74
C ASP A 106 -5.54 -3.72 -22.40
N PRO A 107 -5.45 -3.51 -23.73
CA PRO A 107 -6.34 -2.61 -24.46
C PRO A 107 -7.81 -3.09 -24.51
N THR A 108 -8.09 -4.31 -24.03
CA THR A 108 -9.44 -4.89 -23.95
C THR A 108 -10.01 -4.91 -22.53
N SER A 109 -9.27 -4.40 -21.53
CA SER A 109 -9.71 -4.44 -20.14
C SER A 109 -10.95 -3.58 -19.89
N THR A 110 -11.97 -4.19 -19.28
CA THR A 110 -13.20 -3.52 -18.83
C THR A 110 -13.04 -2.78 -17.50
N LEU A 111 -11.86 -2.87 -16.87
CA LEU A 111 -11.51 -2.18 -15.63
C LEU A 111 -11.02 -0.74 -15.86
N MET A 112 -10.69 -0.38 -17.11
CA MET A 112 -10.49 1.02 -17.47
C MET A 112 -11.82 1.77 -17.32
N PRO A 113 -11.84 2.98 -16.71
CA PRO A 113 -13.04 3.82 -16.76
C PRO A 113 -13.37 4.02 -18.24
N ASN A 114 -14.55 3.53 -18.63
CA ASN A 114 -15.06 3.58 -19.98
C ASN A 114 -14.73 4.96 -20.56
N ALA A 115 -13.78 5.02 -21.49
CA ALA A 115 -13.36 6.27 -22.12
C ALA A 115 -14.59 6.80 -22.85
N SER A 116 -15.37 7.62 -22.13
CA SER A 116 -16.59 8.18 -22.65
C SER A 116 -16.21 9.05 -23.84
N PRO A 117 -17.09 9.15 -24.86
CA PRO A 117 -16.84 9.97 -26.06
C PRO A 117 -16.55 11.46 -25.77
N SER A 118 -16.63 11.88 -24.50
CA SER A 118 -16.18 13.16 -23.96
C SER A 118 -14.66 13.36 -23.89
N GLN A 119 -13.82 12.35 -24.20
CA GLN A 119 -12.35 12.50 -24.23
C GLN A 119 -11.77 12.95 -25.58
N ALA A 120 -12.60 13.09 -26.62
CA ALA A 120 -12.20 13.64 -27.91
C ALA A 120 -11.46 15.01 -27.82
N PRO A 121 -11.81 15.94 -26.91
CA PRO A 121 -11.06 17.18 -26.73
C PRO A 121 -9.65 16.95 -26.19
N MET A 122 -9.46 16.03 -25.25
CA MET A 122 -8.13 15.74 -24.69
C MET A 122 -7.20 15.09 -25.71
N LEU A 123 -7.71 14.16 -26.52
CA LEU A 123 -6.94 13.54 -27.60
C LEU A 123 -6.46 14.60 -28.62
N ASN A 124 -7.34 15.52 -29.01
CA ASN A 124 -6.97 16.65 -29.88
C ASN A 124 -5.92 17.59 -29.24
N HIS A 125 -6.00 17.82 -27.93
CA HIS A 125 -5.01 18.62 -27.21
C HIS A 125 -3.65 17.92 -27.12
N MET A 126 -3.64 16.61 -26.89
CA MET A 126 -2.40 15.81 -26.89
C MET A 126 -1.76 15.78 -28.27
N GLU A 127 -2.53 15.55 -29.33
CA GLU A 127 -2.02 15.56 -30.70
C GLU A 127 -1.41 16.92 -31.09
N ALA A 128 -2.08 18.01 -30.70
CA ALA A 128 -1.56 19.36 -30.90
C ALA A 128 -0.29 19.65 -30.07
N ALA A 129 -0.19 19.09 -28.86
CA ALA A 129 1.01 19.22 -28.02
C ALA A 129 2.20 18.43 -28.60
N ILE A 130 1.94 17.24 -29.13
CA ILE A 130 2.96 16.41 -29.81
C ILE A 130 3.47 17.13 -31.05
N ARG A 131 2.60 17.65 -31.92
CA ARG A 131 3.03 18.43 -33.10
C ARG A 131 3.85 19.66 -32.71
N ARG A 132 3.45 20.41 -31.68
CA ARG A 132 4.23 21.56 -31.19
C ARG A 132 5.62 21.14 -30.68
N ALA A 133 5.71 20.02 -29.98
CA ALA A 133 7.00 19.54 -29.47
C ALA A 133 7.91 19.02 -30.60
N GLN A 134 7.33 18.41 -31.63
CA GLN A 134 8.03 18.05 -32.87
C GLN A 134 8.51 19.29 -33.65
N ASP A 135 7.70 20.36 -33.73
CA ASP A 135 8.09 21.61 -34.38
C ASP A 135 9.17 22.37 -33.61
N ARG A 136 9.24 22.19 -32.29
CA ARG A 136 10.34 22.69 -31.45
C ARG A 136 11.60 21.82 -31.49
N GLY A 137 11.51 20.61 -32.07
CA GLY A 137 12.62 19.66 -32.14
C GLY A 137 12.85 18.86 -30.84
N ASP A 138 11.93 18.95 -29.87
CA ASP A 138 11.98 18.18 -28.62
C ASP A 138 11.63 16.69 -28.84
N LEU A 139 10.92 16.40 -29.93
CA LEU A 139 10.50 15.06 -30.33
C LEU A 139 10.86 14.82 -31.80
N PRO A 140 11.32 13.60 -32.16
CA PRO A 140 11.57 13.24 -33.54
C PRO A 140 10.28 13.29 -34.35
N LYS A 141 10.41 13.73 -35.60
CA LYS A 141 9.36 13.60 -36.62
C LYS A 141 9.52 12.21 -37.23
N GLU A 142 8.45 11.43 -37.25
CA GLU A 142 8.41 10.20 -38.05
C GLU A 142 8.47 10.53 -39.55
#